data_AF-A0A6G3WIA6-F1
#
_entry.id   AF-A0A6G3WIA6-F1
#
_cell.length_a   1.000
_cell.length_b   1.000
_cell.length_c   1.000
_cell.angle_alpha   90.00
_cell.angle_beta   90.00
_cell.angle_gamma   90.00
#
_symmetry.space_group_name_H-M   'P 1'
#
loop_
_entity.id
_entity.type
_entity.pdbx_description
1 polymer ?
#
loop_
_entity_poly.entity_id
_entity_poly.type
_entity_poly.pdbx_seq_one_letter_code
_entity_poly.pdbx_strand_id
1 'polypeptide(L)' 'HVHWDRRLDARLAAALMGIQAIKGVEVGDGFELARVPGSKAHDEIVATEDGIKRTSGRSGGTEGGLTTGELLRVRAAM' A
#
# COMPACT_ATOMS: atom_id res chain seq x y z
N HIS A 1 -8.07 6.64 8.41
CA HIS A 1 -6.98 7.62 8.23
C HIS A 1 -6.73 8.48 9.48
N VAL A 2 -7.77 8.92 10.22
CA VAL A 2 -7.64 9.85 11.37
C VAL A 2 -6.86 9.30 12.57
N HIS A 3 -7.04 8.02 12.90
CA HIS A 3 -6.30 7.35 13.98
C HIS A 3 -5.35 6.28 13.42
N TRP A 4 -4.21 6.12 14.08
CA TRP A 4 -3.10 5.28 13.64
C TRP A 4 -3.47 3.79 13.55
N ASP A 5 -4.25 3.29 14.51
CA ASP A 5 -4.71 1.90 14.63
C ASP A 5 -5.81 1.54 13.62
N ARG A 6 -6.51 2.54 13.10
CA ARG A 6 -7.58 2.39 12.11
C ARG A 6 -7.09 2.45 10.67
N ARG A 7 -5.82 2.74 10.43
CA ARG A 7 -5.27 2.73 9.08
C ARG A 7 -5.20 1.28 8.57
N LEU A 8 -5.69 1.05 7.34
CA LEU A 8 -5.79 -0.30 6.79
C LEU A 8 -4.44 -1.00 6.66
N ASP A 9 -3.42 -0.27 6.19
CA ASP A 9 -2.02 -0.69 6.12
C ASP A 9 -1.49 -1.16 7.50
N ALA A 10 -1.77 -0.42 8.58
CA ALA A 10 -1.39 -0.81 9.94
C ALA A 10 -2.08 -2.10 10.40
N ARG A 11 -3.38 -2.24 10.12
CA ARG A 11 -4.15 -3.46 10.49
C ARG A 11 -3.68 -4.69 9.71
N LEU A 12 -3.39 -4.54 8.42
CA LEU A 12 -2.86 -5.62 7.57
C LEU A 12 -1.47 -6.03 8.03
N ALA A 13 -0.60 -5.06 8.34
CA ALA A 13 0.72 -5.33 8.89
C ALA A 13 0.64 -6.12 10.20
N ALA A 14 -0.20 -5.70 11.14
CA ALA A 14 -0.39 -6.42 12.41
C ALA A 14 -0.89 -7.84 12.20
N ALA A 15 -1.89 -8.03 11.33
CA ALA A 15 -2.46 -9.35 11.05
C ALA A 15 -1.44 -10.31 10.41
N LEU A 16 -0.67 -9.84 9.42
CA LEU A 16 0.31 -10.66 8.71
C LEU A 16 1.56 -10.94 9.56
N MET A 17 2.04 -9.95 10.32
CA MET A 17 3.17 -10.14 11.23
C MET A 17 2.85 -11.11 12.38
N GLY A 18 1.56 -11.30 12.70
CA GLY A 18 1.12 -12.30 13.67
C GLY A 18 1.19 -13.75 13.19
N ILE A 19 1.39 -13.98 11.88
CA ILE A 19 1.58 -15.33 11.32
C ILE A 19 2.95 -15.85 11.76
N GLN A 20 2.99 -17.12 12.21
CA GLN A 20 4.24 -17.75 12.66
C GLN A 20 5.31 -17.68 11.57
N ALA A 21 6.55 -17.47 12.02
CA ALA A 21 7.75 -17.27 11.20
C ALA A 21 7.82 -15.98 10.38
N ILE A 22 6.75 -15.19 10.22
CA ILE A 22 6.85 -13.92 9.48
C ILE A 22 7.76 -12.90 10.20
N LYS A 23 8.68 -12.29 9.46
CA LYS A 23 9.66 -11.29 9.92
C LYS A 23 9.58 -9.94 9.20
N GLY A 24 8.87 -9.86 8.08
CA GLY A 24 8.69 -8.62 7.33
C GLY A 24 7.30 -8.53 6.72
N VAL A 25 6.72 -7.33 6.69
CA VAL A 25 5.47 -7.06 5.97
C VAL A 25 5.62 -5.75 5.21
N GLU A 26 5.20 -5.77 3.94
CA GLU A 26 5.29 -4.63 3.04
C GLU A 26 3.97 -4.43 2.30
N VAL A 27 3.58 -3.18 2.09
CA VAL A 27 2.42 -2.84 1.24
C VAL A 27 2.93 -2.32 -0.11
N GLY A 28 2.36 -2.84 -1.20
CA GLY A 28 2.75 -2.48 -2.55
C GLY A 28 4.21 -2.81 -2.87
N ASP A 29 4.96 -1.79 -3.29
CA ASP A 29 6.39 -1.91 -3.59
C ASP A 29 7.28 -1.71 -2.34
N GLY A 30 6.68 -1.40 -1.18
CA GLY A 30 7.32 -1.64 0.12
C GLY A 30 8.67 -0.94 0.32
N PHE A 31 9.66 -1.72 0.75
CA PHE A 31 11.01 -1.23 1.03
C PHE A 31 11.75 -0.76 -0.23
N GLU A 32 11.39 -1.28 -1.41
CA GLU A 32 11.94 -0.77 -2.68
C GLU A 32 11.56 0.69 -2.87
N LEU A 33 10.30 1.02 -2.58
CA LEU A 33 9.76 2.38 -2.74
C LEU A 33 10.45 3.40 -1.83
N ALA A 34 10.96 2.97 -0.67
CA ALA A 34 11.71 3.83 0.25
C ALA A 34 13.04 4.33 -0.33
N ARG A 35 13.54 3.71 -1.41
CA ARG A 35 14.78 4.10 -2.10
C ARG A 35 14.53 4.95 -3.35
N VAL A 36 13.26 5.21 -3.67
CA VAL A 36 12.85 5.89 -4.90
C VAL A 36 12.51 7.36 -4.58
N PRO A 37 12.95 8.34 -5.39
CA PRO A 37 12.53 9.72 -5.23
C PRO A 37 11.01 9.86 -5.28
N GLY A 38 10.44 10.77 -4.48
CA GLY A 38 8.98 10.97 -4.41
C GLY A 38 8.32 11.19 -5.77
N SER A 39 9.00 11.87 -6.70
CA SER A 39 8.53 12.10 -8.08
C SER A 39 8.34 10.82 -8.91
N LYS A 40 8.90 9.69 -8.47
CA LYS A 40 8.79 8.37 -9.11
C LYS A 40 8.12 7.33 -8.22
N ALA A 41 7.82 7.66 -6.95
CA ALA A 41 7.31 6.72 -5.96
C ALA A 41 5.77 6.65 -5.97
N HIS A 42 5.10 7.78 -6.20
CA HIS A 42 3.64 7.83 -6.14
C HIS A 42 2.99 7.29 -7.42
N ASP A 43 1.75 6.86 -7.26
CA ASP A 43 0.89 6.48 -8.37
C ASP A 43 0.16 7.74 -8.88
N GLU A 44 0.39 8.12 -10.13
CA GLU A 44 -0.26 9.30 -10.72
C GLU A 44 -1.75 9.03 -10.92
N ILE A 45 -2.58 10.03 -10.63
CA ILE A 45 -4.04 9.96 -10.76
C ILE A 45 -4.44 10.58 -12.09
N VAL A 46 -5.15 9.80 -12.91
CA VAL A 46 -5.69 10.24 -14.20
C VAL A 46 -7.22 10.13 -14.22
N ALA A 47 -7.87 11.03 -14.94
CA ALA A 47 -9.31 10.97 -15.18
C ALA A 47 -9.60 10.01 -16.36
N THR A 48 -10.67 9.24 -16.22
CA THR A 48 -11.19 8.28 -17.19
C THR A 48 -12.71 8.43 -17.29
N GLU A 49 -13.35 7.78 -18.27
CA GLU A 49 -14.81 7.78 -18.40
C GLU A 49 -15.51 7.20 -17.16
N ASP A 50 -14.88 6.24 -16.49
CA ASP A 50 -15.41 5.54 -15.30
C ASP A 50 -14.99 6.19 -13.96
N GLY A 51 -14.35 7.36 -13.99
CA GLY A 51 -13.86 8.07 -12.81
C GLY A 51 -12.34 8.20 -12.78
N ILE A 52 -11.74 8.19 -11.57
CA ILE A 52 -10.29 8.33 -11.41
C ILE A 52 -9.60 6.96 -11.40
N LYS A 53 -8.42 6.88 -12.01
CA LYS A 53 -7.57 5.68 -12.02
C LYS A 53 -6.14 6.04 -11.66
N ARG A 54 -5.40 5.09 -11.09
CA ARG A 54 -3.94 5.21 -10.95
C ARG A 54 -3.20 4.63 -12.16
N THR A 55 -2.14 5.30 -12.60
CA THR A 55 -1.32 4.84 -13.74
C THR A 55 -0.40 3.66 -13.38
N SER A 56 -0.16 3.44 -12.09
CA SER A 56 0.60 2.32 -11.54
C SER A 56 -0.03 1.82 -10.23
N GLY A 57 0.52 0.75 -9.66
CA GLY A 57 0.01 0.15 -8.41
C GLY A 57 1.02 0.15 -7.27
N ARG A 58 2.01 1.05 -7.26
CA ARG A 58 3.17 1.07 -6.32
C ARG A 58 2.75 1.19 -4.87
N SER A 59 1.67 1.94 -4.60
CA SER A 59 1.03 2.08 -3.28
C SER A 59 0.46 0.78 -2.72
N GLY A 60 0.27 -0.24 -3.55
CA GLY A 60 -0.30 -1.51 -3.14
C GLY A 60 -1.79 -1.44 -2.82
N GLY A 61 -2.51 -0.51 -3.45
CA GLY A 61 -3.95 -0.38 -3.27
C GLY A 61 -4.34 0.36 -1.99
N THR A 62 -3.39 0.96 -1.27
CA THR A 62 -3.67 1.80 -0.10
C THR A 62 -2.94 3.14 -0.15
N GLU A 63 -3.65 4.23 0.12
CA GLU A 63 -3.11 5.58 0.28
C GLU A 63 -3.70 6.20 1.55
N GLY A 64 -2.87 6.81 2.40
CA GLY A 64 -3.33 7.43 3.65
C GLY A 64 -4.04 6.46 4.63
N GLY A 65 -3.79 5.16 4.52
CA GLY A 65 -4.45 4.13 5.32
C GLY A 65 -5.88 3.80 4.88
N LEU A 66 -6.27 4.13 3.64
CA LEU A 66 -7.55 3.78 3.01
C LEU A 66 -7.30 3.01 1.71
N THR A 67 -8.27 2.20 1.28
CA THR A 67 -8.21 1.56 -0.05
C THR A 67 -8.36 2.60 -1.16
N THR A 68 -7.60 2.42 -2.24
CA THR A 68 -7.64 3.33 -3.41
C THR A 68 -8.65 2.92 -4.48
N GLY A 69 -9.19 1.69 -4.39
CA GLY A 69 -9.95 1.04 -5.46
C GLY A 69 -9.10 0.19 -6.40
N GLU A 70 -7.77 0.34 -6.34
CA GLU A 70 -6.83 -0.54 -7.05
C GLU A 70 -6.60 -1.86 -6.29
N LEU A 71 -5.88 -2.79 -6.92
CA LEU A 71 -5.53 -4.07 -6.30
C LEU A 71 -4.76 -3.88 -4.99
N LEU A 72 -5.32 -4.41 -3.90
CA LEU A 72 -4.67 -4.48 -2.59
C LEU A 72 -3.53 -5.52 -2.63
N ARG A 73 -2.28 -5.06 -2.48
CA ARG A 73 -1.08 -5.92 -2.50
C ARG A 73 -0.33 -5.79 -1.19
N VAL A 74 -0.17 -6.92 -0.50
CA VAL A 74 0.64 -7.00 0.73
C VAL A 74 1.57 -8.21 0.61
N ARG A 75 2.85 -8.01 0.92
CA ARG A 75 3.88 -9.05 0.90
C ARG A 75 4.31 -9.35 2.32
N ALA A 76 4.59 -10.62 2.60
CA ALA A 76 5.14 -11.06 3.87
C ALA A 76 6.43 -11.86 3.64
N ALA A 77 7.43 -11.64 4.47
CA ALA A 77 8.68 -12.37 4.47
C ALA A 77 8.68 -13.36 5.64
N MET A 78 8.83 -14.65 5.34
CA MET A 78 8.96 -15.76 6.30
C MET A 78 10.44 -16.05 6.56
#